data_AF-A0A8S1IWJ3-F1
#
_entry.id   AF-A0A8S1IWJ3-F1
#
_cell.length_a   1.000
_cell.length_b   1.000
_cell.length_c   1.000
_cell.angle_alpha   90.00
_cell.angle_beta   90.00
_cell.angle_gamma   90.00
#
_symmetry.space_group_name_H-M   'P 1'
#
loop_
_entity.id
_entity.type
_entity.pdbx_description
1 polymer ?
#
loop_
_entity_poly.entity_id
_entity_poly.type
_entity_poly.pdbx_seq_one_letter_code
_entity_poly.pdbx_strand_id
1 'polypeptide(L)'
;MGSSGLPRSGLELAARAALASRSAGRLRLRAQAVDAPAAAELGTGIRSDFPVLDQRVNGRPLVYFDNAATSQKPLAVLEAMEGYYRTTNSNVHRGVHALSARATAMYEAARDQVAAFVGAGESREVVFTRNASEAMNLVAYSWGMSNLREGDEIIISTAEHHSNIVPWQIVAKKTGARLRAVTLTKDTEELDMQGAAERPHEACIPLPRVQHSWGSEPS
;
A
#
# COMPACT_ATOMS: atom_id res chain seq x y z
N MET A 1 64.50 -24.71 10.42
CA MET A 1 64.28 -25.55 9.22
C MET A 1 62.77 -25.64 9.05
N GLY A 2 62.09 -25.23 7.98
CA GLY A 2 62.43 -24.62 6.72
C GLY A 2 61.08 -24.24 6.07
N SER A 3 61.08 -23.14 5.32
CA SER A 3 59.96 -22.54 4.62
C SER A 3 59.43 -23.38 3.45
N SER A 4 58.13 -23.21 3.12
CA SER A 4 57.60 -22.88 1.77
C SER A 4 56.12 -23.28 1.72
N GLY A 5 55.12 -22.45 1.41
CA GLY A 5 55.12 -21.28 0.53
C GLY A 5 54.66 -21.69 -0.88
N LEU A 6 53.33 -21.86 -1.08
CA LEU A 6 52.67 -22.09 -2.39
C LEU A 6 51.24 -21.49 -2.35
N PRO A 7 50.64 -21.07 -3.48
CA PRO A 7 50.47 -19.64 -3.78
C PRO A 7 49.02 -19.14 -3.80
N ARG A 8 48.86 -17.86 -3.44
CA ARG A 8 47.62 -17.06 -3.54
C ARG A 8 47.40 -16.54 -4.97
N SER A 9 47.06 -17.38 -5.94
CA SER A 9 46.88 -16.88 -7.33
C SER A 9 45.71 -17.48 -8.13
N GLY A 10 44.67 -18.00 -7.48
CA GLY A 10 43.47 -18.51 -8.16
C GLY A 10 42.19 -17.67 -8.01
N LEU A 11 42.06 -16.92 -6.92
CA LEU A 11 40.79 -16.25 -6.55
C LEU A 11 40.79 -14.73 -6.76
N GLU A 12 41.96 -14.09 -6.94
CA GLU A 12 42.03 -12.67 -7.33
C GLU A 12 41.89 -12.43 -8.84
N LEU A 13 41.92 -13.48 -9.68
CA LEU A 13 41.80 -13.35 -11.13
C LEU A 13 40.34 -13.37 -11.62
N ALA A 14 39.42 -13.97 -10.84
CA ALA A 14 37.98 -13.95 -11.15
C ALA A 14 37.31 -12.62 -10.75
N ALA A 15 37.85 -11.92 -9.75
CA ALA A 15 37.31 -10.64 -9.27
C ALA A 15 37.75 -9.42 -10.10
N ARG A 16 38.80 -9.55 -10.94
CA ARG A 16 39.30 -8.46 -11.80
C ARG A 16 38.80 -8.50 -13.24
N ALA A 17 38.15 -9.59 -13.68
CA ALA A 17 37.53 -9.66 -15.01
C ALA A 17 36.11 -9.05 -15.06
N ALA A 18 35.44 -8.87 -13.92
CA ALA A 18 34.09 -8.30 -13.86
C ALA A 18 34.06 -6.75 -13.80
N LEU A 19 35.21 -6.09 -13.66
CA LEU A 19 35.33 -4.63 -13.48
C LEU A 19 35.95 -3.87 -14.65
N ALA A 20 36.27 -4.56 -15.77
CA ALA A 20 36.87 -3.93 -16.95
C ALA A 20 36.15 -4.33 -18.25
N SER A 21 34.84 -4.09 -18.32
CA SER A 21 34.14 -3.95 -19.60
C SER A 21 32.89 -3.08 -19.43
N ARG A 22 33.10 -1.80 -19.08
CA ARG A 22 32.14 -0.75 -19.46
C ARG A 22 32.42 -0.37 -20.90
N SER A 23 31.77 -1.06 -21.84
CA SER A 23 31.46 -0.49 -23.15
C SER A 23 29.95 -0.33 -23.23
N ALA A 24 29.55 0.94 -23.18
CA ALA A 24 28.23 1.50 -23.47
C ALA A 24 27.22 0.54 -24.13
N GLY A 25 26.33 -0.01 -23.32
CA GLY A 25 25.05 -0.53 -23.74
C GLY A 25 24.03 -0.14 -22.70
N ARG A 26 23.33 0.98 -22.90
CA ARG A 26 22.14 1.30 -22.10
C ARG A 26 21.14 0.16 -22.32
N LEU A 27 21.04 -0.77 -21.38
CA LEU A 27 19.85 -1.61 -21.27
C LEU A 27 18.74 -0.69 -20.76
N ARG A 28 18.15 0.07 -21.69
CA ARG A 28 16.87 0.73 -21.45
C ARG A 28 15.89 -0.42 -21.23
N LEU A 29 15.51 -0.71 -19.98
CA LEU A 29 14.16 -1.20 -19.76
C LEU A 29 13.26 -0.08 -20.30
N ARG A 30 12.81 -0.24 -21.55
CA ARG A 30 11.60 0.43 -21.96
C ARG A 30 10.56 -0.05 -20.96
N ALA A 31 9.97 0.86 -20.18
CA ALA A 31 8.58 0.70 -19.86
C ALA A 31 7.90 0.47 -21.21
N GLN A 32 7.60 -0.79 -21.52
CA GLN A 32 6.64 -1.05 -22.57
C GLN A 32 5.41 -0.34 -22.07
N ALA A 33 5.04 0.76 -22.74
CA ALA A 33 3.67 1.19 -22.70
C ALA A 33 2.87 -0.07 -23.00
N VAL A 34 2.18 -0.59 -21.99
CA VAL A 34 1.11 -1.55 -22.21
C VAL A 34 0.26 -0.92 -23.30
N ASP A 35 0.21 -1.58 -24.45
CA ASP A 35 -0.57 -1.10 -25.57
C ASP A 35 -1.95 -0.70 -25.03
N ALA A 36 -2.33 0.55 -25.28
CA ALA A 36 -3.56 1.15 -24.79
C ALA A 36 -4.90 0.60 -25.34
N PRO A 37 -5.01 -0.40 -26.26
CA PRO A 37 -6.31 -0.89 -26.69
C PRO A 37 -7.10 -1.56 -25.56
N ALA A 38 -6.44 -2.34 -24.70
CA ALA A 38 -7.13 -3.13 -23.67
C ALA A 38 -7.77 -2.26 -22.58
N ALA A 39 -7.12 -1.16 -22.19
CA ALA A 39 -7.67 -0.22 -21.21
C ALA A 39 -8.85 0.60 -21.78
N ALA A 40 -8.78 0.95 -23.07
CA ALA A 40 -9.88 1.62 -23.75
C ALA A 40 -11.12 0.72 -23.92
N GLU A 41 -10.91 -0.57 -24.21
CA GLU A 41 -11.99 -1.56 -24.31
C GLU A 41 -12.61 -1.92 -22.95
N LEU A 42 -11.80 -2.05 -21.89
CA LEU A 42 -12.33 -2.25 -20.54
C LEU A 42 -13.18 -1.05 -20.12
N GLY A 43 -12.69 0.17 -20.35
CA GLY A 43 -13.36 1.40 -19.96
C GLY A 43 -14.70 1.62 -20.65
N THR A 44 -14.82 1.32 -21.94
CA THR A 44 -16.10 1.42 -22.67
C THR A 44 -17.08 0.32 -22.24
N GLY A 45 -16.61 -0.90 -22.01
CA GLY A 45 -17.43 -2.05 -21.62
C GLY A 45 -18.06 -1.94 -20.23
N ILE A 46 -17.41 -1.24 -19.28
CA ILE A 46 -17.90 -1.14 -17.89
C ILE A 46 -18.55 0.20 -17.57
N ARG A 47 -18.51 1.20 -18.47
CA ARG A 47 -19.01 2.55 -18.15
C ARG A 47 -20.49 2.56 -17.76
N SER A 48 -21.30 1.70 -18.40
CA SER A 48 -22.73 1.56 -18.10
C SER A 48 -23.01 1.09 -16.66
N ASP A 49 -22.04 0.42 -16.03
CA ASP A 49 -22.19 -0.03 -14.65
C ASP A 49 -22.09 1.11 -13.66
N PHE A 50 -21.67 2.32 -14.06
CA PHE A 50 -21.52 3.49 -13.20
C PHE A 50 -22.53 4.58 -13.59
N PRO A 51 -23.77 4.54 -13.06
CA PRO A 51 -24.84 5.46 -13.46
C PRO A 51 -24.48 6.94 -13.32
N VAL A 52 -23.65 7.28 -12.33
CA VAL A 52 -23.16 8.64 -12.10
C VAL A 52 -22.38 9.21 -13.30
N LEU A 53 -21.82 8.38 -14.17
CA LEU A 53 -21.08 8.83 -15.34
C LEU A 53 -21.99 9.20 -16.53
N ASP A 54 -23.26 8.81 -16.49
CA ASP A 54 -24.27 9.16 -17.51
C ASP A 54 -25.01 10.45 -17.13
N GLN A 55 -24.26 11.56 -17.05
CA GLN A 55 -24.84 12.87 -16.80
C GLN A 55 -24.07 13.98 -17.51
N ARG A 56 -24.70 15.16 -17.58
CA ARG A 56 -24.08 16.39 -18.09
C ARG A 56 -23.83 17.37 -16.95
N VAL A 57 -22.62 17.93 -16.91
CA VAL A 57 -22.23 19.00 -15.98
C VAL A 57 -21.83 20.20 -16.84
N ASN A 58 -22.39 21.38 -16.53
CA ASN A 58 -22.17 22.61 -17.32
C ASN A 58 -22.47 22.43 -18.83
N GLY A 59 -23.51 21.67 -19.14
CA GLY A 59 -23.92 21.40 -20.53
C GLY A 59 -23.00 20.45 -21.30
N ARG A 60 -22.02 19.80 -20.67
CA ARG A 60 -21.09 18.85 -21.33
C ARG A 60 -21.16 17.46 -20.67
N PRO A 61 -20.91 16.37 -21.40
CA PRO A 61 -20.81 15.04 -20.80
C PRO A 61 -19.77 15.01 -19.68
N LEU A 62 -20.07 14.33 -18.57
CA LEU A 62 -19.15 14.21 -17.45
C LEU A 62 -17.91 13.39 -17.81
N VAL A 63 -16.75 14.02 -17.64
CA VAL A 63 -15.43 13.39 -17.65
C VAL A 63 -14.84 13.52 -16.25
N TYR A 64 -14.74 12.41 -15.52
CA TYR A 64 -14.31 12.38 -14.12
C TYR A 64 -12.89 11.82 -14.00
N PHE A 65 -11.92 12.69 -13.67
CA PHE A 65 -10.50 12.34 -13.50
C PHE A 65 -9.98 12.57 -12.08
N ASP A 66 -10.87 12.49 -11.08
CA ASP A 66 -10.54 12.70 -9.66
C ASP A 66 -10.64 11.40 -8.84
N ASN A 67 -10.32 10.26 -9.46
CA ASN A 67 -10.49 8.93 -8.86
C ASN A 67 -9.56 8.67 -7.65
N ALA A 68 -8.46 9.42 -7.54
CA ALA A 68 -7.53 9.33 -6.41
C ALA A 68 -8.12 9.91 -5.12
N ALA A 69 -9.06 10.86 -5.22
CA ALA A 69 -9.79 11.37 -4.07
C ALA A 69 -10.89 10.38 -3.62
N THR A 70 -11.70 9.90 -4.56
CA THR A 70 -12.66 8.81 -4.35
C THR A 70 -13.10 8.19 -5.67
N SER A 71 -13.42 6.90 -5.67
CA SER A 71 -13.95 6.20 -6.84
C SER A 71 -15.46 6.28 -6.94
N GLN A 72 -15.99 6.27 -8.17
CA GLN A 72 -17.42 6.07 -8.40
C GLN A 72 -17.83 4.62 -8.08
N LYS A 73 -19.12 4.39 -7.82
CA LYS A 73 -19.63 3.09 -7.38
C LYS A 73 -20.41 2.41 -8.52
N PRO A 74 -20.12 1.14 -8.84
CA PRO A 74 -20.89 0.43 -9.85
C PRO A 74 -22.27 0.03 -9.29
N LEU A 75 -23.23 -0.23 -10.17
CA LEU A 75 -24.61 -0.55 -9.84
C LEU A 75 -24.72 -1.75 -8.89
N ALA A 76 -23.91 -2.80 -9.13
CA ALA A 76 -23.88 -3.99 -8.26
C ALA A 76 -23.58 -3.66 -6.79
N VAL A 77 -22.72 -2.67 -6.51
CA VAL A 77 -22.42 -2.23 -5.14
C VAL A 77 -23.61 -1.48 -4.54
N LEU A 78 -24.26 -0.61 -5.33
CA LEU A 78 -25.43 0.14 -4.89
C LEU A 78 -26.59 -0.80 -4.56
N GLU A 79 -26.87 -1.77 -5.42
CA GLU A 79 -27.93 -2.76 -5.26
C GLU A 79 -27.66 -3.69 -4.06
N ALA A 80 -26.41 -4.09 -3.82
CA ALA A 80 -26.06 -4.88 -2.64
C ALA A 80 -26.32 -4.11 -1.34
N MET A 81 -25.93 -2.83 -1.30
CA MET A 81 -26.19 -1.97 -0.14
C MET A 81 -27.70 -1.74 0.08
N GLU A 82 -28.42 -1.38 -0.97
CA GLU A 82 -29.86 -1.17 -0.93
C GLU A 82 -30.60 -2.45 -0.50
N GLY A 83 -30.25 -3.59 -1.09
CA GLY A 83 -30.80 -4.89 -0.77
C GLY A 83 -30.60 -5.26 0.70
N TYR A 84 -29.41 -5.02 1.26
CA TYR A 84 -29.13 -5.22 2.67
C TYR A 84 -30.06 -4.39 3.56
N TYR A 85 -30.18 -3.07 3.29
CA TYR A 85 -31.00 -2.19 4.11
C TYR A 85 -32.50 -2.47 3.99
N ARG A 86 -32.98 -2.86 2.81
CA ARG A 86 -34.39 -3.20 2.60
C ARG A 86 -34.82 -4.51 3.24
N THR A 87 -33.91 -5.48 3.39
CA THR A 87 -34.31 -6.87 3.69
C THR A 87 -33.65 -7.50 4.91
N THR A 88 -32.51 -6.98 5.37
CA THR A 88 -31.61 -7.71 6.27
C THR A 88 -31.10 -6.88 7.45
N ASN A 89 -31.10 -5.55 7.36
CA ASN A 89 -30.53 -4.68 8.38
C ASN A 89 -30.94 -5.04 9.81
N SER A 90 -29.94 -5.41 10.60
CA SER A 90 -30.05 -5.67 12.03
C SER A 90 -28.65 -5.59 12.67
N ASN A 91 -28.59 -5.48 13.98
CA ASN A 91 -27.31 -5.52 14.68
C ASN A 91 -26.69 -6.92 14.58
N VAL A 92 -25.39 -6.99 14.37
CA VAL A 92 -24.63 -8.24 14.18
C VAL A 92 -24.20 -8.85 15.53
N HIS A 93 -23.87 -10.14 15.53
CA HIS A 93 -23.31 -10.95 16.63
C HIS A 93 -24.17 -11.17 17.88
N ARG A 94 -25.13 -10.30 18.22
CA ARG A 94 -25.86 -10.35 19.50
C ARG A 94 -27.35 -10.67 19.39
N GLY A 95 -27.88 -10.89 18.20
CA GLY A 95 -29.29 -11.21 18.01
C GLY A 95 -29.54 -12.69 17.75
N VAL A 96 -30.56 -13.24 18.43
CA VAL A 96 -31.05 -14.61 18.24
C VAL A 96 -32.12 -14.73 17.14
N HIS A 97 -32.58 -13.60 16.59
CA HIS A 97 -33.63 -13.58 15.57
C HIS A 97 -33.06 -13.66 14.15
N ALA A 98 -33.90 -14.11 13.20
CA ALA A 98 -33.48 -14.46 11.85
C ALA A 98 -32.72 -13.34 11.10
N LEU A 99 -33.18 -12.09 11.21
CA LEU A 99 -32.50 -10.95 10.57
C LEU A 99 -31.09 -10.71 11.11
N SER A 100 -30.87 -10.84 12.43
CA SER A 100 -29.55 -10.65 13.03
C SER A 100 -28.59 -11.77 12.63
N ALA A 101 -29.08 -13.02 12.58
CA ALA A 101 -28.28 -14.14 12.07
C ALA A 101 -27.86 -13.93 10.61
N ARG A 102 -28.79 -13.47 9.76
CA ARG A 102 -28.50 -13.16 8.35
C ARG A 102 -27.52 -12.00 8.21
N ALA A 103 -27.73 -10.90 8.94
CA ALA A 103 -26.83 -9.75 8.93
C ALA A 103 -25.41 -10.14 9.36
N THR A 104 -25.29 -10.97 10.41
CA THR A 104 -23.99 -11.48 10.90
C THR A 104 -23.30 -12.34 9.85
N ALA A 105 -24.03 -13.26 9.22
CA ALA A 105 -23.48 -14.12 8.17
C ALA A 105 -22.99 -13.29 6.97
N MET A 106 -23.74 -12.28 6.53
CA MET A 106 -23.32 -11.39 5.44
C MET A 106 -22.10 -10.55 5.81
N TYR A 107 -22.04 -10.04 7.05
CA TYR A 107 -20.93 -9.24 7.53
C TYR A 107 -19.62 -10.04 7.61
N GLU A 108 -19.67 -11.26 8.15
CA GLU A 108 -18.49 -12.13 8.21
C GLU A 108 -18.09 -12.67 6.83
N ALA A 109 -19.05 -12.97 5.95
CA ALA A 109 -18.74 -13.32 4.56
C ALA A 109 -18.03 -12.17 3.82
N ALA A 110 -18.39 -10.91 4.08
CA ALA A 110 -17.66 -9.76 3.56
C ALA A 110 -16.23 -9.69 4.11
N ARG A 111 -16.00 -10.07 5.38
CA ARG A 111 -14.65 -10.19 5.95
C ARG A 111 -13.82 -11.26 5.23
N ASP A 112 -14.41 -12.43 4.99
CA ASP A 112 -13.75 -13.52 4.26
C ASP A 112 -13.35 -13.09 2.84
N GLN A 113 -14.24 -12.37 2.14
CA GLN A 113 -13.94 -11.83 0.81
C GLN A 113 -12.78 -10.83 0.82
N VAL A 114 -12.73 -9.94 1.82
CA VAL A 114 -11.62 -8.99 1.96
C VAL A 114 -10.32 -9.72 2.30
N ALA A 115 -10.36 -10.71 3.19
CA ALA A 115 -9.21 -11.53 3.55
C ALA A 115 -8.61 -12.23 2.31
N ALA A 116 -9.46 -12.84 1.48
CA ALA A 116 -9.04 -13.45 0.23
C ALA A 116 -8.49 -12.40 -0.77
N PHE A 117 -9.12 -11.24 -0.87
CA PHE A 117 -8.70 -10.17 -1.78
C PHE A 117 -7.30 -9.63 -1.46
N VAL A 118 -6.96 -9.49 -0.17
CA VAL A 118 -5.64 -9.00 0.26
C VAL A 118 -4.61 -10.11 0.51
N GLY A 119 -5.01 -11.38 0.39
CA GLY A 119 -4.15 -12.54 0.63
C GLY A 119 -3.82 -12.79 2.09
N ALA A 120 -4.71 -12.44 3.02
CA ALA A 120 -4.55 -12.76 4.45
C ALA A 120 -4.61 -14.29 4.69
N GLY A 121 -3.89 -14.77 5.70
CA GLY A 121 -3.88 -16.20 6.05
C GLY A 121 -5.19 -16.63 6.71
N GLU A 122 -5.86 -15.72 7.41
CA GLU A 122 -7.12 -15.97 8.08
C GLU A 122 -7.99 -14.70 8.19
N SER A 123 -9.31 -14.85 8.14
CA SER A 123 -10.24 -13.70 8.16
C SER A 123 -10.12 -12.84 9.42
N ARG A 124 -9.70 -13.41 10.55
CA ARG A 124 -9.52 -12.67 11.81
C ARG A 124 -8.35 -11.68 11.79
N GLU A 125 -7.46 -11.76 10.79
CA GLU A 125 -6.42 -10.75 10.54
C GLU A 125 -7.01 -9.46 9.92
N VAL A 126 -8.24 -9.51 9.39
CA VAL A 126 -8.92 -8.35 8.81
C VAL A 126 -9.77 -7.64 9.86
N VAL A 127 -9.41 -6.41 10.17
CA VAL A 127 -10.18 -5.51 11.05
C VAL A 127 -10.83 -4.41 10.22
N PHE A 128 -12.16 -4.33 10.25
CA PHE A 128 -12.90 -3.25 9.60
C PHE A 128 -12.81 -1.96 10.41
N THR A 129 -12.36 -0.88 9.76
CA THR A 129 -12.37 0.49 10.28
C THR A 129 -13.13 1.40 9.30
N ARG A 130 -13.38 2.65 9.68
CA ARG A 130 -14.07 3.63 8.81
C ARG A 130 -13.25 3.98 7.56
N ASN A 131 -11.92 4.03 7.68
CA ASN A 131 -11.00 4.34 6.60
C ASN A 131 -9.54 3.99 6.97
N ALA A 132 -8.63 4.11 6.01
CA ALA A 132 -7.20 3.87 6.21
C ALA A 132 -6.58 4.77 7.29
N SER A 133 -7.03 6.02 7.44
CA SER A 133 -6.55 6.92 8.48
C SER A 133 -6.85 6.37 9.89
N GLU A 134 -8.04 5.83 10.12
CA GLU A 134 -8.37 5.16 11.38
C GLU A 134 -7.58 3.87 11.57
N ALA A 135 -7.38 3.07 10.52
CA ALA A 135 -6.55 1.86 10.59
C ALA A 135 -5.11 2.18 11.03
N MET A 136 -4.50 3.22 10.44
CA MET A 136 -3.16 3.67 10.83
C MET A 136 -3.12 4.16 12.28
N ASN A 137 -4.15 4.88 12.73
CA ASN A 137 -4.24 5.29 14.14
C ASN A 137 -4.42 4.08 15.07
N LEU A 138 -5.21 3.08 14.69
CA LEU A 138 -5.38 1.86 15.47
C LEU A 138 -4.02 1.20 15.71
N VAL A 139 -3.20 1.03 14.67
CA VAL A 139 -1.84 0.46 14.80
C VAL A 139 -0.94 1.35 15.66
N ALA A 140 -0.87 2.65 15.37
CA ALA A 140 -0.02 3.58 16.10
C ALA A 140 -0.34 3.65 17.60
N TYR A 141 -1.63 3.72 17.96
CA TYR A 141 -2.06 3.85 19.35
C TYR A 141 -2.11 2.53 20.11
N SER A 142 -2.40 1.39 19.45
CA SER A 142 -2.42 0.10 20.14
C SER A 142 -1.01 -0.49 20.24
N TRP A 143 -0.38 -0.72 19.09
CA TRP A 143 0.92 -1.36 19.01
C TRP A 143 2.04 -0.35 19.29
N GLY A 144 2.04 0.79 18.62
CA GLY A 144 3.14 1.77 18.71
C GLY A 144 3.36 2.27 20.14
N MET A 145 2.29 2.70 20.81
CA MET A 145 2.34 3.16 22.21
C MET A 145 2.77 2.09 23.21
N SER A 146 2.55 0.81 22.91
CA SER A 146 2.85 -0.30 23.82
C SER A 146 4.24 -0.90 23.62
N ASN A 147 4.85 -0.69 22.45
CA ASN A 147 6.09 -1.38 22.05
C ASN A 147 7.26 -0.43 21.83
N LEU A 148 7.02 0.80 21.38
CA LEU A 148 8.09 1.76 21.10
C LEU A 148 8.58 2.43 22.39
N ARG A 149 9.89 2.65 22.45
CA ARG A 149 10.60 3.20 23.61
C ARG A 149 11.54 4.32 23.20
N GLU A 150 12.09 4.99 24.21
CA GLU A 150 13.10 6.01 24.00
C GLU A 150 14.31 5.43 23.25
N GLY A 151 14.68 6.10 22.16
CA GLY A 151 15.79 5.68 21.31
C GLY A 151 15.41 4.78 20.13
N ASP A 152 14.20 4.20 20.11
CA ASP A 152 13.72 3.47 18.94
C ASP A 152 13.50 4.42 17.75
N GLU A 153 13.69 3.92 16.53
CA GLU A 153 13.48 4.70 15.31
C GLU A 153 12.21 4.23 14.58
N ILE A 154 11.39 5.21 14.19
CA ILE A 154 10.22 5.07 13.33
C ILE A 154 10.59 5.62 11.96
N ILE A 155 10.61 4.77 10.95
CA ILE A 155 10.93 5.17 9.58
C ILE A 155 9.64 5.50 8.83
N ILE A 156 9.64 6.65 8.17
CA ILE A 156 8.61 7.08 7.23
C ILE A 156 9.27 7.61 5.95
N SER A 157 8.50 7.86 4.90
CA SER A 157 8.96 8.56 3.70
C SER A 157 8.64 10.06 3.73
N THR A 158 9.37 10.88 2.96
CA THR A 158 8.99 12.30 2.76
C THR A 158 7.77 12.49 1.85
N ALA A 159 7.38 11.45 1.12
CA ALA A 159 6.23 11.43 0.22
C ALA A 159 4.97 10.78 0.83
N GLU A 160 4.96 10.61 2.15
CA GLU A 160 3.84 10.02 2.88
C GLU A 160 2.59 10.90 2.82
N HIS A 161 1.43 10.24 2.75
CA HIS A 161 0.17 10.93 3.03
C HIS A 161 0.10 11.32 4.51
N HIS A 162 -0.50 12.46 4.83
CA HIS A 162 -0.56 12.97 6.21
C HIS A 162 -1.14 11.97 7.22
N SER A 163 -2.06 11.10 6.80
CA SER A 163 -2.63 10.03 7.64
C SER A 163 -1.60 9.00 8.11
N ASN A 164 -0.47 8.86 7.40
CA ASN A 164 0.65 8.00 7.75
C ASN A 164 1.85 8.76 8.36
N ILE A 165 1.71 10.07 8.65
CA ILE A 165 2.76 10.87 9.32
C ILE A 165 2.32 11.25 10.73
N VAL A 166 1.14 11.86 10.84
CA VAL A 166 0.67 12.49 12.08
C VAL A 166 0.56 11.51 13.25
N PRO A 167 0.01 10.28 13.09
CA PRO A 167 -0.06 9.34 14.21
C PRO A 167 1.31 9.01 14.79
N TRP A 168 2.31 8.79 13.92
CA TRP A 168 3.67 8.43 14.33
C TRP A 168 4.42 9.60 14.97
N GLN A 169 4.19 10.84 14.53
CA GLN A 169 4.69 12.02 15.23
C GLN A 169 4.16 12.10 16.66
N ILE A 170 2.90 11.75 16.90
CA ILE A 170 2.30 11.76 18.24
C ILE A 170 2.89 10.64 19.10
N VAL A 171 3.02 9.42 18.55
CA VAL A 171 3.60 8.28 19.25
C VAL A 171 5.07 8.53 19.61
N ALA A 172 5.87 9.04 18.68
CA ALA A 172 7.27 9.44 18.91
C ALA A 172 7.39 10.41 20.10
N LYS A 173 6.58 11.47 20.10
CA LYS A 173 6.55 12.46 21.20
C LYS A 173 6.18 11.85 22.55
N LYS A 174 5.34 10.81 22.58
CA LYS A 174 4.87 10.18 23.82
C LYS A 174 5.81 9.10 24.35
N THR A 175 6.54 8.43 23.47
CA THR A 175 7.38 7.27 23.81
C THR A 175 8.87 7.61 23.91
N GLY A 176 9.29 8.75 23.35
CA GLY A 176 10.71 9.09 23.20
C GLY A 176 11.36 8.47 21.96
N ALA A 177 10.59 7.74 21.14
CA ALA A 177 11.05 7.25 19.85
C ALA A 177 11.34 8.43 18.88
N ARG A 178 12.18 8.19 17.89
CA ARG A 178 12.62 9.17 16.90
C ARG A 178 11.97 8.91 15.55
N LEU A 179 11.47 9.96 14.91
CA LEU A 179 10.94 9.87 13.55
C LEU A 179 12.06 10.15 12.55
N ARG A 180 12.29 9.22 11.61
CA ARG A 180 13.28 9.33 10.54
C ARG A 180 12.56 9.30 9.20
N ALA A 181 12.85 10.26 8.33
CA ALA A 181 12.28 10.33 6.99
C ALA A 181 13.29 9.86 5.93
N VAL A 182 12.91 8.86 5.14
CA VAL A 182 13.59 8.48 3.90
C VAL A 182 13.21 9.49 2.82
N THR A 183 14.23 10.09 2.21
CA THR A 183 14.05 11.11 1.17
C THR A 183 13.89 10.48 -0.20
N LEU A 184 13.39 11.28 -1.15
CA LEU A 184 13.40 10.90 -2.56
C LEU A 184 14.78 11.16 -3.18
N THR A 185 15.16 10.33 -4.14
CA THR A 185 16.32 10.56 -4.99
C THR A 185 16.11 11.83 -5.81
N LYS A 186 17.16 12.62 -6.01
CA LYS A 186 17.05 13.90 -6.75
C LYS A 186 16.76 13.70 -8.24
N ASP A 187 17.19 12.57 -8.80
CA ASP A 187 17.16 12.34 -10.25
C ASP A 187 15.94 11.56 -10.70
N THR A 188 15.42 10.65 -9.87
CA THR A 188 14.26 9.79 -10.23
C THR A 188 13.01 10.09 -9.42
N GLU A 189 13.10 10.92 -8.36
CA GLU A 189 12.01 11.18 -7.42
C GLU A 189 11.41 9.88 -6.81
N GLU A 190 12.23 8.83 -6.77
CA GLU A 190 11.90 7.53 -6.17
C GLU A 190 12.42 7.49 -4.74
N LEU A 191 11.92 6.55 -3.92
CA LEU A 191 12.43 6.36 -2.56
C LEU A 191 13.90 5.93 -2.57
N ASP A 192 14.74 6.62 -1.80
CA ASP A 192 16.14 6.25 -1.63
C ASP A 192 16.27 5.03 -0.68
N MET A 193 16.03 3.84 -1.26
CA MET A 193 16.12 2.57 -0.54
C MET A 193 17.57 2.25 -0.11
N GLN A 194 18.56 2.80 -0.82
CA GLN A 194 19.97 2.57 -0.52
C GLN A 194 20.38 3.34 0.74
N GLY A 195 19.95 4.60 0.88
CA GLY A 195 20.08 5.36 2.12
C GLY A 195 19.22 4.84 3.29
N ALA A 196 18.15 4.08 3.00
CA ALA A 196 17.35 3.42 4.02
C ALA A 196 18.09 2.21 4.65
N ALA A 197 18.76 1.38 3.85
CA ALA A 197 19.34 0.10 4.26
C ALA A 197 20.62 0.17 5.12
N GLU A 198 21.26 1.34 5.26
CA GLU A 198 22.57 1.47 5.91
C GLU A 198 22.56 1.39 7.46
N ARG A 199 21.40 1.23 8.13
CA ARG A 199 21.34 1.24 9.62
C ARG A 199 20.36 0.22 10.23
N PRO A 200 20.84 -0.82 10.94
CA PRO A 200 20.03 -2.01 11.30
C PRO A 200 19.29 -1.96 12.65
N HIS A 201 19.20 -0.83 13.35
CA HIS A 201 18.52 -0.73 14.65
C HIS A 201 17.10 -0.17 14.51
N GLU A 202 16.17 -0.89 13.86
CA GLU A 202 14.93 -0.26 13.40
C GLU A 202 13.67 -1.10 13.69
N ALA A 203 12.68 -0.46 14.32
CA ALA A 203 11.28 -0.88 14.25
C ALA A 203 10.69 -0.25 12.97
N CYS A 204 10.81 -0.97 11.85
CA CYS A 204 10.39 -0.45 10.55
C CYS A 204 8.85 -0.37 10.46
N ILE A 205 8.32 0.79 10.06
CA ILE A 205 6.89 1.04 9.88
C ILE A 205 6.58 1.02 8.38
N PRO A 206 5.44 0.44 7.95
CA PRO A 206 5.16 0.23 6.54
C PRO A 206 5.11 1.55 5.75
N LEU A 207 5.89 1.56 4.66
CA LEU A 207 5.85 2.56 3.60
C LEU A 207 4.65 2.31 2.67
N PRO A 208 4.09 3.33 2.00
CA PRO A 208 2.97 3.19 1.09
C PRO A 208 3.38 2.35 -0.10
N ARG A 209 2.49 1.42 -0.48
CA ARG A 209 2.69 0.55 -1.65
C ARG A 209 2.68 1.32 -2.97
N VAL A 210 1.84 2.36 -3.07
CA VAL A 210 1.74 3.27 -4.23
C VAL A 210 1.54 4.68 -3.70
N GLN A 211 2.29 5.65 -4.22
CA GLN A 211 2.15 7.06 -3.82
C GLN A 211 1.02 7.77 -4.58
N HIS A 212 0.10 8.40 -3.85
CA HIS A 212 -1.07 9.07 -4.43
C HIS A 212 -0.75 10.36 -5.21
N SER A 213 0.36 11.06 -4.89
CA SER A 213 0.76 12.31 -5.55
C SER A 213 1.67 12.11 -6.76
N TRP A 214 2.49 11.05 -6.77
CA TRP A 214 3.54 10.82 -7.77
C TRP A 214 3.33 9.54 -8.59
N GLY A 215 2.45 8.64 -8.16
CA GLY A 215 2.14 7.39 -8.87
C GLY A 215 3.25 6.34 -8.87
N SER A 216 4.33 6.56 -8.14
CA SER A 216 5.46 5.63 -8.02
C SER A 216 5.19 4.51 -7.02
N GLU A 217 5.65 3.30 -7.35
CA GLU A 217 5.74 2.15 -6.44
C GLU A 217 7.19 2.00 -5.96
N PRO A 218 7.43 1.69 -4.67
CA PRO A 218 8.75 1.27 -4.22
C PRO A 218 9.15 -0.02 -4.98
N SER A 219 10.38 -0.05 -5.51
CA SER A 219 10.93 -1.21 -6.23
C SER A 219 11.59 -2.22 -5.30
#